data_AF-A0A8J3S5H4-F1
#
_entry.id   AF-A0A8J3S5H4-F1
#
_cell.length_a   1.000
_cell.length_b   1.000
_cell.length_c   1.000
_cell.angle_alpha   90.00
_cell.angle_beta   90.00
_cell.angle_gamma   90.00
#
_symmetry.space_group_name_H-M   'P 1'
#
loop_
_entity.id
_entity.type
_entity.pdbx_description
1 polymer ?
#
loop_
_entity_poly.entity_id
_entity_poly.type
_entity_poly.pdbx_seq_one_letter_code
_entity_poly.pdbx_strand_id
1 'polypeptide(L)'
;MPQNGMPPTPSAPPTPSAPSGPSGPSTPPGPHDVPSAARLVAAVRDFLESDVLPAVEGRVRFHTRVAVNVLGMVERELDLGPEQAAAHAARLGGLGFGSDAELAAAVREGLDHPALVAALTEAVRDKLAVANPAYLDGG
;
A
#
# COMPACT_ATOMS: atom_id res chain seq x y z
N MET A 1 -37.43 -65.42 -10.56
CA MET A 1 -36.10 -65.63 -11.15
C MET A 1 -36.30 -65.84 -12.65
N PRO A 2 -35.61 -65.13 -13.57
CA PRO A 2 -34.39 -64.36 -13.40
C PRO A 2 -34.60 -62.84 -13.42
N GLN A 3 -33.68 -62.14 -12.76
CA GLN A 3 -33.59 -60.70 -12.59
C GLN A 3 -32.66 -60.18 -13.69
N ASN A 4 -33.14 -59.32 -14.60
CA ASN A 4 -32.26 -58.63 -15.55
C ASN A 4 -31.98 -57.22 -15.03
N GLY A 5 -30.74 -57.03 -14.58
CA GLY A 5 -30.25 -55.86 -13.88
C GLY A 5 -30.16 -54.60 -14.75
N MET A 6 -30.51 -53.49 -14.11
CA MET A 6 -30.22 -52.12 -14.56
C MET A 6 -28.69 -51.91 -14.62
N PRO A 7 -28.13 -51.24 -15.64
CA PRO A 7 -26.72 -50.86 -15.60
C PRO A 7 -26.46 -49.83 -14.48
N PRO A 8 -25.33 -49.89 -13.76
CA PRO A 8 -24.99 -48.88 -12.77
C PRO A 8 -24.66 -47.53 -13.43
N THR A 9 -25.12 -46.45 -12.81
CA THR A 9 -24.73 -45.06 -13.13
C THR A 9 -23.23 -44.83 -12.88
N PRO A 10 -22.53 -44.04 -13.69
CA PRO A 10 -21.15 -43.66 -13.39
C PRO A 10 -21.11 -42.73 -12.16
N SER A 11 -20.21 -43.05 -11.22
CA SER A 11 -19.95 -42.29 -10.01
C SER A 11 -19.37 -40.92 -10.34
N ALA A 12 -19.92 -39.86 -9.75
CA ALA A 12 -19.39 -38.50 -9.85
C ALA A 12 -17.97 -38.41 -9.23
N PRO A 13 -17.08 -37.55 -9.75
CA PRO A 13 -15.75 -37.34 -9.15
C PRO A 13 -15.85 -36.65 -7.79
N PRO A 14 -14.89 -36.87 -6.87
CA PRO A 14 -14.88 -36.21 -5.57
C PRO A 14 -14.66 -34.70 -5.69
N THR A 15 -15.46 -33.92 -4.98
CA THR A 15 -15.25 -32.49 -4.72
C THR A 15 -13.98 -32.29 -3.89
N PRO A 16 -12.99 -31.49 -4.32
CA PRO A 16 -11.95 -31.01 -3.42
C PRO A 16 -12.51 -29.88 -2.54
N SER A 17 -12.54 -30.11 -1.22
CA SER A 17 -12.75 -29.08 -0.22
C SER A 17 -11.50 -28.18 -0.11
N ALA A 18 -11.73 -26.88 0.03
CA ALA A 18 -10.81 -25.75 -0.11
C ALA A 18 -9.60 -25.72 0.85
N PRO A 19 -8.61 -24.86 0.55
CA PRO A 19 -8.08 -23.94 1.55
C PRO A 19 -8.56 -22.51 1.30
N SER A 20 -9.39 -21.98 2.19
CA SER A 20 -9.72 -20.56 2.27
C SER A 20 -8.53 -19.78 2.80
N GLY A 21 -7.65 -19.32 1.91
CA GLY A 21 -6.69 -18.24 2.19
C GLY A 21 -7.26 -16.89 1.76
N PRO A 22 -6.81 -15.76 2.33
CA PRO A 22 -7.25 -14.44 1.90
C PRO A 22 -6.86 -14.25 0.43
N SER A 23 -7.85 -14.31 -0.45
CA SER A 23 -7.69 -13.97 -1.86
C SER A 23 -7.58 -12.46 -1.98
N GLY A 24 -6.35 -11.95 -1.88
CA GLY A 24 -6.03 -10.70 -2.55
C GLY A 24 -6.24 -10.88 -4.06
N PRO A 25 -6.67 -9.86 -4.81
CA PRO A 25 -6.83 -9.99 -6.25
C PRO A 25 -5.47 -10.22 -6.92
N SER A 26 -5.14 -11.47 -7.21
CA SER A 26 -4.07 -11.84 -8.15
C SER A 26 -4.69 -12.08 -9.52
N THR A 27 -4.91 -10.98 -10.23
CA THR A 27 -5.29 -11.03 -11.65
C THR A 27 -4.12 -11.63 -12.44
N PRO A 28 -4.31 -12.71 -13.22
CA PRO A 28 -3.27 -13.23 -14.09
C PRO A 28 -2.93 -12.17 -15.16
N PRO A 29 -1.65 -11.92 -15.40
CA PRO A 29 -1.22 -10.77 -16.18
C PRO A 29 -1.42 -11.12 -17.68
N GLY A 30 -2.14 -10.25 -18.39
CA GLY A 30 -2.60 -10.47 -19.76
C GLY A 30 -1.52 -10.07 -20.78
N PRO A 31 -1.73 -10.31 -22.09
CA PRO A 31 -0.73 -10.00 -23.13
C PRO A 31 -0.33 -8.51 -23.25
N HIS A 32 -0.97 -7.62 -22.49
CA HIS A 32 -0.63 -6.22 -22.31
C HIS A 32 -0.47 -5.89 -20.83
N ASP A 33 0.49 -6.54 -20.18
CA ASP A 33 0.92 -6.15 -18.84
C ASP A 33 1.56 -4.78 -18.89
N VAL A 34 0.70 -3.77 -18.81
CA VAL A 34 1.12 -2.38 -18.70
C VAL A 34 1.88 -2.26 -17.38
N PRO A 35 3.07 -1.66 -17.37
CA PRO A 35 3.83 -1.45 -16.14
C PRO A 35 2.97 -0.73 -15.10
N SER A 36 3.09 -1.14 -13.84
CA SER A 36 2.42 -0.48 -12.73
C SER A 36 2.81 1.00 -12.67
N ALA A 37 1.95 1.84 -12.07
CA ALA A 37 2.28 3.24 -11.85
C ALA A 37 3.63 3.42 -11.13
N ALA A 38 3.91 2.59 -10.11
CA ALA A 38 5.19 2.60 -9.41
C ALA A 38 6.37 2.34 -10.35
N ARG A 39 6.25 1.36 -11.26
CA ARG A 39 7.31 1.05 -12.23
C ARG A 39 7.51 2.17 -13.26
N LEU A 40 6.43 2.82 -13.68
CA LEU A 40 6.51 3.98 -14.57
C LEU A 40 7.18 5.17 -13.89
N VAL A 41 6.82 5.47 -12.64
CA VAL A 41 7.42 6.56 -11.86
C VAL A 41 8.91 6.30 -11.64
N ALA A 42 9.29 5.08 -11.22
CA ALA A 42 10.68 4.68 -11.04
C ALA A 42 11.49 4.85 -12.34
N ALA A 43 10.97 4.40 -13.48
CA ALA A 43 11.67 4.55 -14.76
C ALA A 43 11.91 6.03 -15.14
N VAL A 44 10.93 6.91 -14.87
CA VAL A 44 11.09 8.35 -15.11
C VAL A 44 12.12 8.95 -14.15
N ARG A 45 12.06 8.59 -12.87
CA ARG A 45 13.01 9.06 -11.85
C ARG A 45 14.44 8.67 -12.22
N ASP A 46 14.66 7.41 -12.58
CA ASP A 46 15.97 6.87 -12.96
C ASP A 46 16.56 7.62 -14.16
N PHE A 47 15.75 7.89 -15.19
CA PHE A 47 16.17 8.69 -16.35
C PHE A 47 16.53 10.14 -15.96
N LEU A 48 15.69 10.78 -15.13
CA LEU A 48 15.97 12.14 -14.67
C LEU A 48 17.26 12.21 -13.84
N GLU A 49 17.51 11.21 -13.01
CA GLU A 49 18.69 11.13 -12.13
C GLU A 49 19.97 10.77 -12.90
N SER A 50 19.90 9.81 -13.83
CA SER A 50 21.07 9.24 -14.51
C SER A 50 21.48 10.03 -15.75
N ASP A 51 20.51 10.48 -16.55
CA ASP A 51 20.78 11.09 -17.86
C ASP A 51 20.61 12.61 -17.84
N VAL A 52 19.51 13.09 -17.26
CA VAL A 52 19.16 14.52 -17.33
C VAL A 52 19.95 15.33 -16.34
N LEU A 53 19.99 14.92 -15.07
CA LEU A 53 20.63 15.67 -13.99
C LEU A 53 22.11 16.02 -14.23
N PRO A 54 22.97 15.13 -14.79
CA PRO A 54 24.35 15.49 -15.12
C PRO A 54 24.47 16.37 -16.38
N ALA A 55 23.46 16.41 -17.25
CA ALA A 55 23.47 17.14 -18.52
C ALA A 55 22.93 18.58 -18.43
N VAL A 56 22.37 18.98 -17.30
CA VAL A 56 21.77 20.32 -17.11
C VAL A 56 22.45 21.12 -16.01
N GLU A 57 22.39 22.46 -16.12
CA GLU A 57 23.00 23.39 -15.16
C GLU A 57 22.01 24.43 -14.62
N GLY A 58 22.48 25.23 -13.65
CA GLY A 58 21.75 26.35 -13.09
C GLY A 58 20.36 25.99 -12.54
N ARG A 59 19.36 26.79 -12.93
CA ARG A 59 17.97 26.63 -12.47
C ARG A 59 17.35 25.29 -12.91
N VAL A 60 17.66 24.81 -14.10
CA VAL A 60 17.12 23.55 -14.62
C VAL A 60 17.63 22.39 -13.78
N ARG A 61 18.94 22.36 -13.46
CA ARG A 61 19.52 21.35 -12.56
C ARG A 61 18.85 21.32 -11.20
N PHE A 62 18.55 22.48 -10.62
CA PHE A 62 17.83 22.55 -9.35
C PHE A 62 16.44 21.91 -9.47
N HIS A 63 15.65 22.27 -10.48
CA HIS A 63 14.31 21.68 -10.67
C HIS A 63 14.35 20.19 -10.97
N THR A 64 15.35 19.69 -11.70
CA THR A 64 15.53 18.25 -11.91
C THR A 64 15.73 17.51 -10.59
N ARG A 65 16.55 18.05 -9.66
CA ARG A 65 16.70 17.45 -8.32
C ARG A 65 15.39 17.45 -7.53
N VAL A 66 14.62 18.53 -7.62
CA VAL A 66 13.30 18.61 -6.99
C VAL A 66 12.36 17.54 -7.57
N ALA A 67 12.34 17.39 -8.90
CA ALA A 67 11.52 16.38 -9.56
C ALA A 67 11.91 14.96 -9.14
N VAL A 68 13.21 14.62 -9.11
CA VAL A 68 13.71 13.31 -8.62
C VAL A 68 13.25 13.06 -7.19
N ASN A 69 13.36 14.05 -6.30
CA ASN A 69 12.94 13.91 -4.91
C ASN A 69 11.42 13.68 -4.79
N VAL A 70 10.61 14.43 -5.53
CA VAL A 70 9.15 14.29 -5.53
C VAL A 70 8.73 12.93 -6.09
N LEU A 71 9.34 12.46 -7.18
CA LEU A 71 9.07 11.13 -7.73
C LEU A 71 9.42 10.03 -6.72
N GLY A 72 10.54 10.19 -5.99
CA GLY A 72 10.88 9.27 -4.90
C GLY A 72 9.84 9.26 -3.77
N MET A 73 9.21 10.40 -3.45
CA MET A 73 8.09 10.43 -2.49
C MET A 73 6.88 9.67 -3.02
N VAL A 74 6.53 9.88 -4.30
CA VAL A 74 5.41 9.19 -4.96
C VAL A 74 5.64 7.67 -5.01
N GLU A 75 6.86 7.22 -5.32
CA GLU A 75 7.22 5.79 -5.26
C GLU A 75 6.93 5.20 -3.88
N ARG A 76 7.44 5.84 -2.82
CA ARG A 76 7.20 5.37 -1.44
C ARG A 76 5.73 5.40 -1.04
N GLU A 77 4.97 6.39 -1.51
CA GLU A 77 3.52 6.44 -1.26
C GLU A 77 2.78 5.29 -1.96
N LEU A 78 3.16 4.97 -3.20
CA LEU A 78 2.58 3.83 -3.93
C LEU A 78 2.93 2.49 -3.28
N ASP A 79 4.13 2.36 -2.74
CA ASP A 79 4.61 1.12 -2.11
C ASP A 79 4.07 0.93 -0.68
N LEU A 80 4.09 1.99 0.15
CA LEU A 80 3.75 1.91 1.58
C LEU A 80 2.29 2.28 1.88
N GLY A 81 1.65 3.09 1.02
CA GLY A 81 0.35 3.68 1.27
C GLY A 81 -0.76 2.69 1.65
N PRO A 82 -0.93 1.55 0.93
CA PRO A 82 -1.96 0.58 1.26
C PRO A 82 -1.82 -0.01 2.68
N GLU A 83 -0.59 -0.36 3.08
CA GLU A 83 -0.32 -0.92 4.42
C GLU A 83 -0.51 0.16 5.49
N GLN A 84 0.02 1.36 5.27
CA GLN A 84 -0.12 2.49 6.19
C GLN A 84 -1.59 2.90 6.39
N ALA A 85 -2.41 2.88 5.34
CA ALA A 85 -3.84 3.16 5.43
C ALA A 85 -4.57 2.12 6.29
N ALA A 86 -4.25 0.84 6.13
CA ALA A 86 -4.83 -0.23 6.95
C ALA A 86 -4.39 -0.12 8.42
N ALA A 87 -3.11 0.14 8.67
CA ALA A 87 -2.57 0.35 10.01
C ALA A 87 -3.20 1.59 10.68
N HIS A 88 -3.41 2.67 9.93
CA HIS A 88 -4.07 3.88 10.42
C HIS A 88 -5.52 3.63 10.84
N ALA A 89 -6.29 2.94 9.99
CA ALA A 89 -7.67 2.56 10.31
C ALA A 89 -7.74 1.67 11.57
N ALA A 90 -6.80 0.73 11.72
CA ALA A 90 -6.72 -0.12 12.91
C ALA A 90 -6.40 0.68 14.18
N ARG A 91 -5.47 1.64 14.10
CA ARG A 91 -5.14 2.55 15.23
C ARG A 91 -6.34 3.41 15.63
N LEU A 92 -7.04 4.00 14.66
CA LEU A 92 -8.26 4.77 14.92
C LEU A 92 -9.34 3.92 15.59
N GLY A 93 -9.59 2.72 15.06
CA GLY A 93 -10.53 1.78 15.65
C GLY A 93 -10.15 1.37 17.08
N GLY A 94 -8.87 1.18 17.37
CA GLY A 94 -8.36 0.92 18.71
C GLY A 94 -8.55 2.07 19.71
N LEU A 95 -8.68 3.31 19.21
CA LEU A 95 -9.05 4.49 20.00
C LEU A 95 -10.57 4.71 20.08
N GLY A 96 -11.37 3.93 19.36
CA GLY A 96 -12.82 4.05 19.31
C GLY A 96 -13.35 5.06 18.28
N PHE A 97 -12.56 5.47 17.30
CA PHE A 97 -12.94 6.45 16.27
C PHE A 97 -12.95 5.82 14.87
N GLY A 98 -13.86 6.25 14.02
CA GLY A 98 -13.95 5.85 12.62
C GLY A 98 -13.20 6.78 11.66
N SER A 99 -12.80 7.97 12.12
CA SER A 99 -12.08 8.95 11.30
C SER A 99 -11.18 9.88 12.10
N ASP A 100 -10.22 10.51 11.40
CA ASP A 100 -9.39 11.57 11.97
C ASP A 100 -10.21 12.80 12.40
N ALA A 101 -11.34 13.06 11.72
CA ALA A 101 -12.22 14.18 12.04
C ALA A 101 -12.90 13.99 13.42
N GLU A 102 -13.38 12.77 13.68
CA GLU A 102 -13.95 12.39 14.98
C GLU A 102 -12.91 12.43 16.09
N LEU A 103 -11.74 11.82 15.85
CA LEU A 103 -10.62 11.87 16.80
C LEU A 103 -10.23 13.32 17.12
N ALA A 104 -10.07 14.17 16.10
CA ALA A 104 -9.71 15.57 16.29
C ALA A 104 -10.79 16.36 17.06
N ALA A 105 -12.07 16.03 16.88
CA ALA A 105 -13.15 16.62 17.67
C ALA A 105 -13.04 16.22 19.14
N ALA A 106 -12.86 14.92 19.41
CA ALA A 106 -12.70 14.43 20.78
C ALA A 106 -11.46 15.02 21.48
N VAL A 107 -10.32 15.16 20.77
CA VAL A 107 -9.13 15.83 21.32
C VAL A 107 -9.44 17.29 21.70
N ARG A 108 -10.20 18.02 20.88
CA ARG A 108 -10.61 19.41 21.20
C ARG A 108 -11.55 19.46 22.41
N GLU A 109 -12.34 18.42 22.62
CA GLU A 109 -13.23 18.27 23.78
C GLU A 109 -12.51 17.73 25.04
N GLY A 110 -11.21 17.44 24.96
CA GLY A 110 -10.39 17.04 26.09
C GLY A 110 -10.26 15.52 26.26
N LEU A 111 -10.30 14.75 25.17
CA LEU A 111 -10.00 13.32 25.18
C LEU A 111 -8.67 13.06 25.90
N ASP A 112 -8.75 12.29 26.99
CA ASP A 112 -7.61 11.73 27.70
C ASP A 112 -7.59 10.21 27.47
N HIS A 113 -6.73 9.75 26.56
CA HIS A 113 -6.61 8.35 26.22
C HIS A 113 -5.12 7.94 26.24
N PRO A 114 -4.73 6.91 27.03
CA PRO A 114 -3.33 6.58 27.26
C PRO A 114 -2.57 6.16 25.98
N ALA A 115 -3.27 5.62 25.00
CA ALA A 115 -2.70 5.22 23.70
C ALA A 115 -2.68 6.34 22.64
N LEU A 116 -3.25 7.52 22.92
CA LEU A 116 -3.40 8.59 21.92
C LEU A 116 -2.06 9.05 21.34
N VAL A 117 -1.11 9.38 22.23
CA VAL A 117 0.21 9.88 21.82
C VAL A 117 0.93 8.83 20.97
N ALA A 118 0.94 7.58 21.41
CA ALA A 118 1.56 6.49 20.67
C ALA A 118 0.94 6.33 19.27
N ALA A 119 -0.39 6.35 19.15
CA ALA A 119 -1.07 6.24 17.86
C ALA A 119 -0.73 7.40 16.91
N LEU A 120 -0.67 8.63 17.41
CA LEU A 120 -0.30 9.81 16.62
C LEU A 120 1.18 9.77 16.22
N THR A 121 2.07 9.32 17.12
CA THR A 121 3.49 9.13 16.81
C THR A 121 3.67 8.14 15.67
N GLU A 122 3.03 6.98 15.70
CA GLU A 122 3.10 6.01 14.60
C GLU A 122 2.54 6.58 13.29
N ALA A 123 1.42 7.31 13.34
CA ALA A 123 0.88 7.96 12.14
C ALA A 123 1.84 9.02 11.55
N VAL A 124 2.61 9.71 12.38
CA VAL A 124 3.66 10.65 11.91
C VAL A 124 4.85 9.88 11.34
N ARG A 125 5.27 8.78 11.96
CA ARG A 125 6.35 7.93 11.44
C ARG A 125 6.01 7.39 10.04
N ASP A 126 4.77 6.95 9.83
CA ASP A 126 4.27 6.52 8.53
C ASP A 126 4.40 7.64 7.48
N LYS A 127 3.96 8.85 7.81
CA LYS A 127 4.08 10.03 6.92
C LYS A 127 5.54 10.39 6.63
N LEU A 128 6.43 10.26 7.62
CA LEU A 128 7.86 10.52 7.45
C LEU A 128 8.54 9.49 6.57
N ALA A 129 8.17 8.21 6.67
CA ALA A 129 8.69 7.16 5.80
C ALA A 129 8.46 7.49 4.31
N VAL A 130 7.33 8.11 3.99
CA VAL A 130 7.00 8.58 2.63
C VAL A 130 7.72 9.89 2.30
N ALA A 131 7.57 10.92 3.13
CA ALA A 131 8.05 12.26 2.81
C ALA A 131 9.57 12.37 2.87
N ASN A 132 10.20 11.90 3.96
CA ASN A 132 11.64 11.95 4.14
C ASN A 132 12.09 10.93 5.21
N PRO A 133 12.49 9.71 4.79
CA PRO A 133 12.82 8.63 5.73
C PRO A 133 14.07 8.92 6.58
N ALA A 134 14.94 9.85 6.18
CA ALA A 134 16.13 10.20 6.96
C ALA A 134 15.82 10.73 8.37
N TYR A 135 14.61 11.26 8.60
CA TYR A 135 14.18 11.67 9.93
C TYR A 135 13.83 10.50 10.87
N LEU A 136 13.78 9.27 10.38
CA LEU A 136 13.49 8.08 11.18
C LEU A 136 14.77 7.44 11.76
N ASP A 137 15.93 7.73 11.17
CA ASP A 137 17.22 7.12 11.55
C ASP A 137 17.92 7.81 12.74
N GLY A 138 17.31 8.88 13.27
CA GLY A 138 17.90 9.72 14.32
C GLY A 138 18.96 10.65 13.73
N GLY A 139 18.61 11.94 13.61
CA GLY A 139 19.53 12.97 13.11
C GLY A 139 20.80 13.15 13.94
#